data_AF-A0A540VNU2-F1
#
_entry.id   AF-A0A540VNU2-F1
#
_cell.length_a   1.000
_cell.length_b   1.000
_cell.length_c   1.000
_cell.angle_alpha   90.00
_cell.angle_beta   90.00
_cell.angle_gamma   90.00
#
_symmetry.space_group_name_H-M   'P 1'
#
loop_
_entity.id
_entity.type
_entity.pdbx_description
1 polymer ?
#
loop_
_entity_poly.entity_id
_entity_poly.type
_entity_poly.pdbx_seq_one_letter_code
_entity_poly.pdbx_strand_id
1 'polypeptide(L)'
;MTVRTNNHSDPSDIDRMAASAADRVCAKYGMRDRAQSTFRAMMNEVLEEVEGAIEAQALAEAKEMERNRLRDALALPEAAGRRDLAESLALDTDTALDQIQAILARAPKEQKRGGFLDAAMRGISPNLSDDDGSDGAGIGPEEHTANMILNSR
;
A
#
# COMPACT_ATOMS: atom_id res chain seq x y z
N MET A 1 47.36 11.35 -77.99
CA MET A 1 46.09 11.51 -77.23
C MET A 1 46.27 10.82 -75.89
N THR A 2 46.53 11.57 -74.83
CA THR A 2 46.75 11.01 -73.49
C THR A 2 45.46 11.15 -72.70
N VAL A 3 44.75 10.03 -72.49
CA VAL A 3 43.52 10.00 -71.69
C VAL A 3 43.93 10.08 -70.22
N ARG A 4 43.67 11.22 -69.57
CA ARG A 4 43.79 11.34 -68.12
C ARG A 4 42.52 10.80 -67.48
N THR A 5 42.61 9.63 -66.85
CA THR A 5 41.55 9.12 -65.97
C THR A 5 41.70 9.79 -64.61
N ASN A 6 40.91 10.82 -64.35
CA ASN A 6 40.79 11.44 -63.02
C ASN A 6 39.90 10.54 -62.14
N ASN A 7 40.48 9.49 -61.55
CA ASN A 7 39.88 8.80 -60.41
C ASN A 7 40.62 9.22 -59.15
N HIS A 8 40.28 10.40 -58.64
CA HIS A 8 40.58 10.78 -57.26
C HIS A 8 39.24 10.83 -56.53
N SER A 9 38.76 9.68 -56.07
CA SER A 9 37.64 9.64 -55.14
C SER A 9 38.22 9.93 -53.77
N ASP A 10 37.88 11.09 -53.22
CA ASP A 10 38.28 11.46 -51.88
C ASP A 10 37.69 10.43 -50.88
N PRO A 11 38.45 10.00 -49.87
CA PRO A 11 37.99 8.98 -48.92
C PRO A 11 36.69 9.37 -48.20
N SER A 12 36.43 10.67 -48.04
CA SER A 12 35.18 11.21 -47.50
C SER A 12 33.96 10.99 -48.40
N ASP A 13 34.15 10.91 -49.71
CA ASP A 13 33.07 10.60 -50.65
C ASP A 13 32.72 9.12 -50.64
N ILE A 14 33.71 8.24 -50.42
CA ILE A 14 33.48 6.81 -50.22
C ILE A 14 32.67 6.59 -48.95
N ASP A 15 32.99 7.28 -47.85
CA ASP A 15 32.24 7.21 -46.59
C ASP A 15 30.80 7.72 -46.74
N ARG A 16 30.59 8.84 -47.46
CA ARG A 16 29.23 9.33 -47.78
C ARG A 16 28.44 8.35 -48.65
N MET A 17 29.08 7.72 -49.64
CA MET A 17 28.44 6.71 -50.48
C MET A 17 28.06 5.46 -49.68
N ALA A 18 28.94 5.03 -48.77
CA ALA A 18 28.67 3.91 -47.86
C ALA A 18 27.50 4.23 -46.91
N ALA A 19 27.47 5.42 -46.32
CA ALA A 19 26.36 5.88 -45.48
C ALA A 19 25.04 5.94 -46.28
N SER A 20 25.06 6.46 -47.51
CA SER A 20 23.89 6.50 -48.40
C SER A 20 23.42 5.11 -48.84
N ALA A 21 24.35 4.16 -49.05
CA ALA A 21 24.00 2.77 -49.33
C ALA A 21 23.35 2.11 -48.10
N ALA A 22 23.89 2.34 -46.90
CA ALA A 22 23.33 1.85 -45.65
C ALA A 22 21.92 2.42 -45.40
N ASP A 23 21.69 3.72 -45.59
CA ASP A 23 20.35 4.31 -45.47
C ASP A 23 19.36 3.72 -46.47
N ARG A 24 19.77 3.48 -47.72
CA ARG A 24 18.93 2.84 -48.74
C ARG A 24 18.55 1.40 -48.36
N VAL A 25 19.49 0.65 -47.79
CA VAL A 25 19.24 -0.71 -47.29
C VAL A 25 18.29 -0.66 -46.08
N CYS A 26 18.54 0.22 -45.12
CA CYS A 26 17.67 0.40 -43.95
C CYS A 26 16.24 0.80 -44.34
N ALA A 27 16.08 1.68 -45.34
CA ALA A 27 14.79 2.09 -45.88
C ALA A 27 14.09 0.95 -46.65
N LYS A 28 14.82 0.25 -47.54
CA LYS A 28 14.28 -0.88 -48.32
C LYS A 28 13.72 -1.99 -47.43
N TYR A 29 14.41 -2.26 -46.31
CA TYR A 29 14.00 -3.32 -45.38
C TYR A 29 13.21 -2.80 -44.17
N GLY A 30 12.87 -1.51 -44.11
CA GLY A 30 12.11 -0.90 -43.01
C GLY A 30 12.75 -1.10 -41.62
N MET A 31 14.07 -1.30 -41.56
CA MET A 31 14.75 -1.62 -40.30
C MET A 31 14.67 -0.48 -39.29
N ARG A 32 14.71 0.77 -39.79
CA ARG A 32 14.58 1.98 -38.97
C ARG A 32 13.20 2.06 -38.32
N ASP A 33 12.13 1.79 -39.07
CA ASP A 33 10.76 1.84 -38.58
C ASP A 33 10.47 0.72 -37.59
N ARG A 34 10.97 -0.50 -37.85
CA ARG A 34 10.85 -1.61 -36.90
C ARG A 34 11.58 -1.32 -35.60
N ALA A 35 12.83 -0.84 -35.67
CA ALA A 35 13.61 -0.48 -34.48
C ALA A 35 12.96 0.65 -33.68
N GLN A 36 12.39 1.66 -34.35
CA GLN A 36 11.62 2.71 -33.67
C GLN A 36 10.33 2.17 -33.06
N SER A 37 9.63 1.26 -33.73
CA SER A 37 8.40 0.66 -33.20
C SER A 37 8.65 -0.21 -31.97
N THR A 38 9.72 -1.02 -31.97
CA THR A 38 10.07 -1.87 -30.83
C THR A 38 10.57 -1.03 -29.67
N PHE A 39 11.40 -0.03 -29.95
CA PHE A 39 11.83 0.92 -28.93
C PHE A 39 10.65 1.65 -28.29
N ARG A 40 9.71 2.14 -29.10
CA ARG A 40 8.51 2.80 -28.59
C ARG A 40 7.63 1.85 -27.78
N ALA A 41 7.45 0.61 -28.21
CA ALA A 41 6.70 -0.39 -27.46
C ALA A 41 7.35 -0.68 -26.10
N MET A 42 8.66 -0.89 -26.07
CA MET A 42 9.41 -1.10 -24.82
C MET A 42 9.33 0.14 -23.91
N MET A 43 9.47 1.34 -24.46
CA MET A 43 9.37 2.57 -23.66
C MET A 43 7.98 2.77 -23.09
N ASN A 44 6.92 2.43 -23.83
CA ASN A 44 5.56 2.50 -23.31
C ASN A 44 5.35 1.50 -22.15
N GLU A 45 5.84 0.28 -22.29
CA GLU A 45 5.78 -0.75 -21.23
C GLU A 45 6.52 -0.29 -19.97
N VAL A 46 7.72 0.26 -20.12
CA VAL A 46 8.49 0.82 -18.99
C VAL A 46 7.76 2.00 -18.34
N LEU A 47 7.12 2.87 -19.12
CA LEU A 47 6.37 4.00 -18.57
C LEU A 47 5.18 3.53 -17.73
N GLU A 48 4.44 2.52 -18.21
CA GLU A 48 3.32 1.92 -17.46
C GLU A 48 3.79 1.29 -16.15
N GLU A 49 4.92 0.57 -16.17
CA GLU A 49 5.52 -0.02 -14.95
C GLU A 49 5.97 1.06 -13.95
N VAL A 50 6.63 2.11 -14.44
CA VAL A 50 7.10 3.22 -13.60
C VAL A 50 5.93 3.99 -12.99
N GLU A 51 4.86 4.24 -13.74
CA GLU A 51 3.65 4.89 -13.24
C GLU A 51 3.03 4.08 -12.09
N GLY A 52 2.83 2.78 -12.29
CA GLY A 52 2.33 1.90 -11.23
C GLY A 52 3.24 1.84 -10.00
N ALA A 53 4.55 1.85 -10.18
CA ALA A 53 5.52 1.88 -9.08
C ALA A 53 5.45 3.19 -8.28
N ILE A 54 5.31 4.33 -8.96
CA ILE A 54 5.16 5.65 -8.32
C ILE A 54 3.88 5.70 -7.48
N GLU A 55 2.76 5.22 -8.02
CA GLU A 55 1.49 5.17 -7.28
C GLU A 55 1.58 4.27 -6.04
N ALA A 56 2.16 3.09 -6.19
CA ALA A 56 2.35 2.16 -5.08
C ALA A 56 3.25 2.75 -3.99
N GLN A 57 4.33 3.44 -4.39
CA GLN A 57 5.22 4.14 -3.47
C GLN A 57 4.50 5.27 -2.75
N ALA A 58 3.77 6.13 -3.47
CA ALA A 58 3.02 7.23 -2.89
C ALA A 58 1.98 6.74 -1.85
N LEU A 59 1.30 5.63 -2.14
CA LEU A 59 0.33 5.04 -1.23
C LEU A 59 1.01 4.43 0.02
N ALA A 60 2.17 3.81 -0.15
CA ALA A 60 2.95 3.28 0.98
C ALA A 60 3.46 4.41 1.89
N GLU A 61 3.97 5.49 1.31
CA GLU A 61 4.43 6.68 2.04
C GLU A 61 3.28 7.36 2.78
N ALA A 62 2.10 7.48 2.16
CA ALA A 62 0.92 8.05 2.81
C ALA A 62 0.49 7.24 4.05
N LYS A 63 0.44 5.90 3.94
CA LYS A 63 0.14 5.01 5.08
C LYS A 63 1.17 5.13 6.19
N GLU A 64 2.45 5.24 5.83
CA GLU A 64 3.52 5.41 6.79
C GLU A 64 3.42 6.76 7.52
N MET A 65 3.10 7.83 6.80
CA MET A 65 2.87 9.15 7.36
C MET A 65 1.72 9.15 8.37
N GLU A 66 0.59 8.52 8.03
CA GLU A 66 -0.58 8.39 8.91
C GLU A 66 -0.22 7.60 10.19
N ARG A 67 0.47 6.48 10.06
CA ARG A 67 0.93 5.67 11.20
C ARG A 67 1.90 6.43 12.09
N ASN A 68 2.82 7.20 11.51
CA ASN A 68 3.76 8.01 12.28
C ASN A 68 3.03 9.11 13.05
N ARG A 69 2.05 9.76 12.44
CA ARG A 69 1.23 10.78 13.09
C ARG A 69 0.44 10.22 14.27
N LEU A 70 -0.23 9.09 14.09
CA LEU A 70 -0.92 8.37 15.16
C LEU A 70 0.03 8.05 16.32
N ARG A 71 1.20 7.48 16.00
CA ARG A 71 2.22 7.14 16.98
C ARG A 71 2.64 8.36 17.80
N ASP A 72 2.91 9.47 17.12
CA ASP A 72 3.42 10.69 17.76
C ASP A 72 2.33 11.36 18.61
N ALA A 73 1.07 11.38 18.15
CA ALA A 73 -0.07 11.87 18.92
C ALA A 73 -0.32 11.03 20.19
N LEU A 74 -0.23 9.71 20.08
CA LEU A 74 -0.40 8.79 21.20
C LEU A 74 0.78 8.80 22.19
N ALA A 75 1.95 9.24 21.76
CA ALA A 75 3.13 9.41 22.61
C ALA A 75 3.07 10.67 23.49
N LEU A 76 2.16 11.61 23.20
CA LEU A 76 1.98 12.81 24.02
C LEU A 76 1.52 12.46 25.44
N PRO A 77 2.09 13.07 26.49
CA PRO A 77 1.67 12.80 27.86
C PRO A 77 0.20 13.19 28.09
N GLU A 78 -0.33 14.17 27.35
CA GLU A 78 -1.72 14.62 27.43
C GLU A 78 -2.72 13.61 26.85
N ALA A 79 -2.26 12.65 26.05
CA ALA A 79 -3.08 11.55 25.54
C ALA A 79 -3.41 10.51 26.64
N ALA A 80 -2.70 10.54 27.77
CA ALA A 80 -2.97 9.66 28.90
C ALA A 80 -4.37 9.93 29.50
N GLY A 81 -5.29 8.98 29.27
CA GLY A 81 -6.70 9.10 29.65
C GLY A 81 -7.54 9.92 28.67
N ARG A 82 -7.07 10.09 27.42
CA ARG A 82 -7.76 10.74 26.29
C ARG A 82 -7.40 10.05 24.98
N ARG A 83 -7.30 8.72 25.00
CA ARG A 83 -6.69 7.96 23.91
C ARG A 83 -7.57 8.01 22.67
N ASP A 84 -8.87 7.85 22.85
CA ASP A 84 -9.84 7.83 21.74
C ASP A 84 -9.87 9.20 21.04
N LEU A 85 -9.77 10.28 21.83
CA LEU A 85 -9.66 11.63 21.29
C LEU A 85 -8.33 11.83 20.53
N ALA A 86 -7.20 11.36 21.06
CA ALA A 86 -5.91 11.49 20.37
C ALA A 86 -5.87 10.72 19.03
N GLU A 87 -6.50 9.54 18.97
CA GLU A 87 -6.63 8.77 17.72
C GLU A 87 -7.50 9.50 16.70
N SER A 88 -8.68 9.98 17.10
CA SER A 88 -9.55 10.75 16.21
C SER A 88 -8.88 12.01 15.68
N LEU A 89 -8.11 12.72 16.51
CA LEU A 89 -7.42 13.94 16.10
C LEU A 89 -6.26 13.69 15.12
N ALA A 90 -5.65 12.52 15.17
CA ALA A 90 -4.58 12.13 14.27
C ALA A 90 -5.09 11.50 12.97
N LEU A 91 -6.28 10.88 12.97
CA LEU A 91 -6.87 10.22 11.81
C LEU A 91 -7.85 11.10 11.04
N ASP A 92 -8.76 11.76 11.75
CA ASP A 92 -9.92 12.42 11.13
C ASP A 92 -9.64 13.89 10.81
N THR A 93 -8.66 14.48 11.50
CA THR A 93 -8.31 15.88 11.34
C THR A 93 -6.87 16.02 10.89
N ASP A 94 -6.67 16.77 9.80
CA ASP A 94 -5.36 17.11 9.27
C ASP A 94 -4.62 18.16 10.15
N THR A 95 -4.81 18.08 11.47
CA THR A 95 -4.24 18.96 12.52
C THR A 95 -2.79 18.63 12.86
N ALA A 96 -1.92 19.64 12.86
CA ALA A 96 -0.53 19.50 13.29
C ALA A 96 -0.41 19.00 14.74
N LEU A 97 0.69 18.29 15.05
CA LEU A 97 0.92 17.68 16.37
C LEU A 97 0.81 18.68 17.53
N ASP A 98 1.31 19.91 17.35
CA ASP A 98 1.22 20.98 18.36
C ASP A 98 -0.25 21.37 18.68
N GLN A 99 -1.12 21.35 17.66
CA GLN A 99 -2.53 21.62 17.83
C GLN A 99 -3.23 20.46 18.53
N ILE A 100 -2.89 19.23 18.17
CA ILE A 100 -3.36 18.02 18.87
C ILE A 100 -3.00 18.12 20.35
N GLN A 101 -1.75 18.47 20.68
CA GLN A 101 -1.33 18.67 22.06
C GLN A 101 -2.14 19.75 22.78
N ALA A 102 -2.36 20.90 22.14
CA ALA A 102 -3.13 21.99 22.73
C ALA A 102 -4.61 21.62 22.98
N ILE A 103 -5.21 20.85 22.07
CA ILE A 103 -6.59 20.35 22.21
C ILE A 103 -6.65 19.33 23.34
N LEU A 104 -5.74 18.34 23.34
CA LEU A 104 -5.67 17.33 24.39
C LEU A 104 -5.47 17.97 25.76
N ALA A 105 -4.57 18.95 25.91
CA ALA A 105 -4.33 19.66 27.17
C ALA A 105 -5.61 20.27 27.78
N ARG A 106 -6.51 20.77 26.94
CA ARG A 106 -7.77 21.43 27.35
C ARG A 106 -8.94 20.46 27.53
N ALA A 107 -8.88 19.28 26.92
CA ALA A 107 -9.98 18.33 26.94
C ALA A 107 -10.18 17.71 28.34
N PRO A 108 -11.39 17.33 28.75
CA PRO A 108 -11.57 16.51 29.94
C PRO A 108 -10.92 15.14 29.74
N LYS A 109 -10.46 14.50 30.83
CA LYS A 109 -10.05 13.09 30.78
C LYS A 109 -11.28 12.21 30.60
N GLU A 110 -11.15 11.16 29.81
CA GLU A 110 -12.17 10.14 29.65
C GLU A 110 -12.48 9.54 31.04
N GLN A 111 -13.74 9.69 31.47
CA GLN A 111 -14.21 9.00 32.66
C GLN A 111 -14.26 7.51 32.34
N LYS A 112 -13.52 6.68 33.09
CA LYS A 112 -13.68 5.23 33.08
C LYS A 112 -15.13 4.89 33.44
N ARG A 113 -15.99 4.76 32.43
CA ARG A 113 -17.41 4.41 32.60
C ARG A 113 -17.63 2.99 33.17
N GLY A 114 -16.59 2.17 33.27
CA GLY A 114 -16.71 0.77 33.68
C GLY A 114 -16.58 0.48 35.18
N GLY A 115 -16.05 1.37 36.03
CA GLY A 115 -15.73 0.99 37.42
C GLY A 115 -16.95 0.85 38.33
N PHE A 116 -17.89 1.79 38.23
CA PHE A 116 -19.03 1.87 39.15
C PHE A 116 -20.22 1.03 38.69
N LEU A 117 -20.51 1.02 37.39
CA LEU A 117 -21.62 0.23 36.83
C LEU A 117 -21.34 -1.28 36.90
N ASP A 118 -20.09 -1.70 36.65
CA ASP A 118 -19.69 -3.11 36.70
C ASP A 118 -19.66 -3.64 38.15
N ALA A 119 -19.19 -2.83 39.11
CA ALA A 119 -19.27 -3.14 40.54
C ALA A 119 -20.73 -3.21 41.03
N ALA A 120 -21.61 -2.33 40.54
CA ALA A 120 -23.03 -2.35 40.87
C ALA A 120 -23.76 -3.56 40.25
N MET A 121 -23.42 -3.96 39.02
CA MET A 121 -24.02 -5.12 38.34
C MET A 121 -23.51 -6.46 38.90
N ARG A 122 -22.28 -6.51 39.42
CA ARG A 122 -21.75 -7.70 40.10
C ARG A 122 -22.40 -7.96 41.46
N GLY A 123 -23.01 -6.95 42.07
CA GLY A 123 -23.82 -7.07 43.28
C GLY A 123 -25.25 -7.56 43.01
N ILE A 124 -25.70 -7.55 41.75
CA ILE A 124 -27.01 -8.04 41.32
C ILE A 124 -26.79 -9.43 40.71
N SER A 125 -26.43 -10.41 41.55
CA SER A 125 -26.61 -11.81 41.17
C SER A 125 -28.12 -12.09 41.22
N PRO A 126 -28.80 -12.37 40.10
CA PRO A 126 -30.14 -12.92 40.18
C PRO A 126 -29.99 -14.33 40.75
N ASN A 127 -30.30 -14.48 42.04
CA ASN A 127 -30.47 -15.79 42.65
C ASN A 127 -31.77 -16.40 42.11
N LEU A 128 -31.72 -16.90 40.88
CA LEU A 128 -32.71 -17.82 40.31
C LEU A 128 -32.36 -19.21 40.82
N SER A 129 -32.72 -19.48 42.07
CA SER A 129 -32.86 -20.83 42.59
C SER A 129 -34.22 -21.35 42.15
N ASP A 130 -34.28 -21.90 40.94
CA ASP A 130 -35.38 -22.78 40.54
C ASP A 130 -35.12 -24.15 41.16
N ASP A 131 -35.64 -24.31 42.38
CA ASP A 131 -35.84 -25.59 43.04
C ASP A 131 -37.10 -26.24 42.44
N ASP A 132 -36.88 -27.13 41.47
CA ASP A 132 -37.85 -28.07 40.92
C ASP A 132 -37.05 -29.29 40.46
N GLY A 133 -37.16 -30.37 41.23
CA GLY A 133 -36.49 -31.62 40.94
C GLY A 133 -37.17 -32.41 39.83
N SER A 134 -36.38 -33.00 38.94
CA SER A 134 -36.78 -34.25 38.29
C SER A 134 -35.57 -35.16 38.08
N ASP A 135 -35.55 -36.26 38.81
CA ASP A 135 -34.74 -37.44 38.59
C ASP A 135 -34.99 -38.00 37.18
N GLY A 136 -33.93 -38.38 36.45
CA GLY A 136 -34.09 -38.97 35.13
C GLY A 136 -32.79 -39.40 34.47
N ALA A 137 -32.31 -40.58 34.82
CA ALA A 137 -31.14 -41.25 34.28
C ALA A 137 -31.12 -41.38 32.73
N GLY A 138 -29.92 -41.33 32.14
CA GLY A 138 -29.65 -42.12 30.93
C GLY A 138 -28.58 -41.63 29.96
N ILE A 139 -27.39 -42.26 30.02
CA ILE A 139 -26.61 -42.77 28.87
C ILE A 139 -25.90 -41.72 27.96
N GLY A 140 -24.57 -41.61 28.07
CA GLY A 140 -23.69 -41.30 26.91
C GLY A 140 -23.35 -42.59 26.13
N PRO A 141 -22.48 -42.62 25.09
CA PRO A 141 -21.54 -41.58 24.59
C PRO A 141 -21.54 -41.47 23.03
N GLU A 142 -20.47 -40.90 22.46
CA GLU A 142 -20.01 -40.92 21.03
C GLU A 142 -20.37 -39.68 20.17
N GLU A 143 -19.39 -38.80 19.94
CA GLU A 143 -18.47 -38.74 18.78
C GLU A 143 -19.13 -38.25 17.47
N HIS A 144 -18.82 -37.01 17.07
CA HIS A 144 -18.69 -36.60 15.65
C HIS A 144 -17.80 -35.35 15.56
N THR A 145 -16.50 -35.57 15.31
CA THR A 145 -15.80 -35.28 14.03
C THR A 145 -15.43 -33.82 13.79
N ALA A 146 -14.15 -33.54 14.06
CA ALA A 146 -13.20 -32.78 13.25
C ALA A 146 -13.80 -31.86 12.15
N ASN A 147 -13.68 -30.54 12.35
CA ASN A 147 -13.69 -29.60 11.23
C ASN A 147 -12.25 -29.17 10.92
N MET A 148 -11.58 -30.00 10.12
CA MET A 148 -10.32 -29.72 9.43
C MET A 148 -10.68 -29.29 7.99
N ILE A 149 -10.58 -28.00 7.68
CA ILE A 149 -10.46 -27.47 6.31
C ILE A 149 -9.49 -26.29 6.43
N LEU A 150 -8.16 -26.46 6.34
CA LEU A 150 -7.36 -26.64 5.11
C LEU A 150 -7.81 -25.73 3.98
N ASN A 151 -7.19 -24.53 3.89
CA ASN A 151 -7.06 -23.84 2.62
C ASN A 151 -5.62 -23.34 2.46
N SER A 152 -4.80 -24.20 1.84
CA SER A 152 -3.54 -23.84 1.20
C SER A 152 -3.74 -23.96 -0.31
N ARG A 153 -3.51 -22.86 -1.03
CA ARG A 153 -2.73 -22.82 -2.28
C ARG A 153 -2.44 -21.38 -2.66
#